data_AF-A0A529NM64-F1
#
_entry.id   AF-A0A529NM64-F1
#
_cell.length_a   1.000
_cell.length_b   1.000
_cell.length_c   1.000
_cell.angle_alpha   90.00
_cell.angle_beta   90.00
_cell.angle_gamma   90.00
#
_symmetry.space_group_name_H-M   'P 1'
#
loop_
_entity.id
_entity.type
_entity.pdbx_description
1 polymer ?
#
loop_
_entity_poly.entity_id
_entity_poly.type
_entity_poly.pdbx_seq_one_letter_code
_entity_poly.pdbx_strand_id
1 'polypeptide(L)'
;NELCDIISDLALILAFAAIFPAWGVVAFAIAAIIVEFTGVLGIPAGTGRNYAGPFGKSDRALALGIIAFLIACGLWIAAIAPFVFPAMATLSLVTAINRIRSGLNGSGD
;
A
#
# COMPACT_ATOMS: atom_id res chain seq x y z
N ASN A 1 -5.72 -15.68 -7.55
CA ASN A 1 -4.74 -14.68 -7.99
C ASN A 1 -4.51 -13.61 -6.92
N GLU A 2 -5.56 -12.87 -6.52
CA GLU A 2 -5.51 -11.78 -5.51
C GLU A 2 -4.85 -12.15 -4.17
N LEU A 3 -5.09 -13.36 -3.65
CA LEU A 3 -4.48 -13.77 -2.37
C LEU A 3 -2.96 -13.88 -2.44
N CYS A 4 -2.43 -14.45 -3.53
CA CYS A 4 -0.99 -14.59 -3.72
C CYS A 4 -0.33 -13.22 -3.86
N ASP A 5 -1.01 -12.28 -4.50
CA ASP A 5 -0.59 -10.90 -4.62
C ASP A 5 -0.48 -10.21 -3.25
N ILE A 6 -1.47 -10.39 -2.37
CA ILE A 6 -1.44 -9.86 -1.00
C ILE A 6 -0.28 -10.48 -0.20
N ILE A 7 -0.08 -11.79 -0.31
CA ILE A 7 1.02 -12.48 0.38
C ILE A 7 2.38 -11.97 -0.10
N SER A 8 2.56 -11.83 -1.42
CA SER A 8 3.80 -11.32 -2.02
C SER A 8 4.09 -9.88 -1.57
N ASP A 9 3.08 -9.02 -1.54
CA ASP A 9 3.20 -7.63 -1.12
C ASP A 9 3.53 -7.52 0.38
N LEU A 10 2.89 -8.33 1.22
CA LEU A 10 3.17 -8.41 2.64
C LEU A 10 4.60 -8.91 2.91
N ALA A 11 5.04 -9.94 2.21
CA ALA A 11 6.41 -10.46 2.33
C ALA A 11 7.45 -9.39 1.95
N LEU A 12 7.19 -8.64 0.87
CA LEU A 12 8.05 -7.53 0.45
C LEU A 12 8.11 -6.42 1.49
N ILE A 13 6.96 -5.99 2.04
CA ILE A 13 6.89 -4.93 3.05
C ILE A 13 7.60 -5.36 4.34
N LEU A 14 7.30 -6.55 4.87
CA LEU A 14 7.82 -7.02 6.15
C LEU A 14 9.34 -7.22 6.14
N ALA A 15 9.95 -7.48 4.99
CA ALA A 15 11.41 -7.57 4.86
C ALA A 15 12.13 -6.29 5.34
N PHE A 16 11.49 -5.12 5.24
CA PHE A 16 12.05 -3.86 5.69
C PHE A 16 12.05 -3.70 7.23
N ALA A 17 11.31 -4.52 7.98
CA ALA A 17 11.32 -4.47 9.45
C ALA A 17 12.69 -4.80 10.07
N ALA A 18 13.59 -5.43 9.30
CA ALA A 18 14.97 -5.68 9.72
C ALA A 18 15.85 -4.42 9.74
N ILE A 19 15.48 -3.38 8.97
CA ILE A 19 16.30 -2.17 8.75
C ILE A 19 15.57 -0.91 9.29
N PHE A 20 14.24 -0.96 9.35
CA PHE A 20 13.39 0.16 9.73
C PHE A 20 12.63 -0.09 11.03
N PRO A 21 12.09 0.97 11.68
CA PRO A 21 11.24 0.81 12.85
C PRO A 21 10.01 -0.07 12.53
N ALA A 22 9.94 -1.23 13.19
CA ALA A 22 8.94 -2.26 12.91
C ALA A 22 7.50 -1.74 12.98
N TRP A 23 7.21 -0.80 13.90
CA TRP A 23 5.88 -0.21 14.05
C TRP A 23 5.39 0.47 12.76
N GLY A 24 6.27 1.17 12.03
CA GLY A 24 5.90 1.86 10.80
C GLY A 24 5.69 0.89 9.64
N VAL A 25 6.57 -0.12 9.54
CA VAL A 25 6.48 -1.18 8.53
C VAL A 25 5.18 -1.98 8.69
N VAL A 26 4.85 -2.36 9.93
CA VAL A 26 3.60 -3.07 10.25
C VAL A 26 2.37 -2.21 9.96
N ALA A 27 2.40 -0.93 10.30
CA ALA A 27 1.31 -0.01 9.97
C ALA A 27 1.09 0.09 8.45
N PHE A 28 2.18 0.17 7.67
CA PHE A 28 2.12 0.17 6.21
C PHE A 28 1.58 -1.15 5.65
N ALA A 29 2.02 -2.29 6.19
CA ALA A 29 1.53 -3.62 5.82
C ALA A 29 0.02 -3.77 6.05
N ILE A 30 -0.50 -3.26 7.17
CA ILE A 30 -1.94 -3.28 7.45
C ILE A 30 -2.69 -2.39 6.45
N ALA A 31 -2.20 -1.18 6.20
CA ALA A 31 -2.82 -0.26 5.24
C ALA A 31 -2.83 -0.84 3.81
N ALA A 32 -1.73 -1.48 3.41
CA ALA A 32 -1.57 -2.21 2.16
C ALA A 32 -2.67 -3.27 1.95
N ILE A 33 -2.89 -4.10 2.97
CA ILE A 33 -3.94 -5.12 2.96
C ILE A 33 -5.32 -4.46 2.81
N ILE A 34 -5.62 -3.42 3.60
CA ILE A 34 -6.91 -2.71 3.54
C ILE A 34 -7.22 -2.17 2.14
N VAL A 35 -6.22 -1.60 1.45
CA VAL A 35 -6.37 -1.05 0.09
C VAL A 35 -6.73 -2.14 -0.94
N GLU A 36 -6.06 -3.29 -0.87
CA GLU A 36 -6.34 -4.41 -1.78
C GLU A 36 -7.72 -5.02 -1.50
N PHE A 37 -8.05 -5.26 -0.23
CA PHE A 37 -9.37 -5.76 0.14
C PHE A 37 -10.49 -4.81 -0.29
N THR A 38 -10.29 -3.49 -0.17
CA THR A 38 -11.25 -2.49 -0.67
C THR A 38 -11.48 -2.62 -2.18
N GLY A 39 -10.42 -2.90 -2.96
CA GLY A 39 -10.53 -3.12 -4.40
C GLY A 39 -11.29 -4.39 -4.77
N VAL A 40 -11.14 -5.46 -3.99
CA VAL A 40 -11.85 -6.74 -4.18
C VAL A 40 -13.33 -6.63 -3.80
N LEU A 41 -13.65 -5.90 -2.73
CA LEU A 41 -15.03 -5.73 -2.25
C LEU A 41 -15.92 -4.91 -3.21
N GLY A 42 -15.33 -4.10 -4.10
CA GLY A 42 -16.08 -3.39 -5.15
C GLY A 42 -16.72 -4.30 -6.21
N ILE A 43 -16.20 -5.52 -6.38
CA ILE A 43 -16.69 -6.50 -7.36
C ILE A 43 -18.08 -7.06 -6.96
N PRO A 44 -18.28 -7.63 -5.75
CA PRO A 44 -19.61 -8.09 -5.33
C PRO A 44 -20.60 -6.95 -5.11
N ALA A 45 -20.14 -5.70 -4.92
CA ALA A 45 -20.99 -4.52 -4.80
C ALA A 45 -21.55 -3.98 -6.14
N GLY A 46 -21.23 -4.63 -7.28
CA GLY A 46 -21.73 -4.23 -8.60
C GLY A 46 -21.01 -3.03 -9.23
N THR A 47 -20.08 -2.39 -8.50
CA THR A 47 -19.36 -1.18 -8.93
C THR A 47 -18.14 -1.46 -9.81
N GLY A 48 -17.81 -2.73 -10.04
CA GLY A 48 -16.63 -3.15 -10.80
C GLY A 48 -15.31 -2.95 -10.03
N ARG A 49 -14.17 -3.17 -10.71
CA ARG A 49 -12.83 -2.94 -10.11
C ARG A 49 -12.53 -1.45 -10.12
N ASN A 50 -12.46 -0.84 -8.93
CA ASN A 50 -12.09 0.55 -8.79
C ASN A 50 -10.60 0.70 -8.48
N TYR A 51 -9.87 1.36 -9.39
CA TYR A 51 -8.43 1.62 -9.27
C TYR A 51 -8.10 3.02 -8.73
N ALA A 52 -9.09 3.80 -8.29
CA ALA A 52 -8.88 5.18 -7.86
C ALA A 52 -7.91 5.31 -6.67
N GLY A 53 -7.14 6.40 -6.68
CA GLY A 53 -6.27 6.84 -5.57
C GLY A 53 -4.78 6.90 -5.93
N PRO A 54 -4.00 7.71 -5.21
CA PRO A 54 -2.63 8.09 -5.59
C PRO A 54 -1.55 7.04 -5.30
N PHE A 55 -1.87 5.96 -4.58
CA PHE A 55 -0.88 4.97 -4.13
C PHE A 55 -1.44 3.54 -4.22
N GLY A 56 -1.57 3.06 -5.45
CA GLY A 56 -2.03 1.71 -5.78
C GLY A 56 -0.94 0.64 -5.59
N LYS A 57 -1.22 -0.59 -6.05
CA LYS A 57 -0.30 -1.73 -5.93
C LYS A 57 1.06 -1.48 -6.61
N SER A 58 1.03 -1.02 -7.86
CA SER A 58 2.25 -0.74 -8.64
C SER A 58 3.08 0.40 -8.04
N ASP A 59 2.42 1.43 -7.51
CA ASP A 59 3.11 2.56 -6.86
C ASP A 59 3.83 2.12 -5.59
N ARG A 60 3.18 1.24 -4.80
CA ARG A 60 3.77 0.64 -3.60
C ARG A 60 5.00 -0.21 -3.94
N ALA A 61 4.90 -1.05 -4.96
CA ALA A 61 6.03 -1.85 -5.44
C ALA A 61 7.19 -0.99 -5.95
N LEU A 62 6.91 0.08 -6.71
CA LEU A 62 7.91 1.02 -7.18
C LEU A 62 8.60 1.76 -6.01
N ALA A 63 7.83 2.26 -5.05
CA ALA A 63 8.36 2.97 -3.89
C ALA A 63 9.29 2.07 -3.05
N LEU A 64 8.86 0.83 -2.76
CA LEU A 64 9.69 -0.14 -2.05
C LEU A 64 10.95 -0.51 -2.84
N GLY A 65 10.84 -0.65 -4.18
CA GLY A 65 11.98 -0.90 -5.06
C GLY A 65 13.02 0.23 -5.02
N ILE A 66 12.57 1.49 -5.06
CA ILE A 66 13.46 2.66 -4.96
C ILE A 66 14.14 2.69 -3.58
N ILE A 67 13.40 2.46 -2.49
CA ILE A 67 13.96 2.42 -1.14
C ILE A 67 15.03 1.32 -1.04
N ALA A 68 14.74 0.10 -1.51
CA ALA A 68 15.70 -1.00 -1.51
C ALA A 68 16.95 -0.67 -2.34
N PHE A 69 16.78 -0.06 -3.51
CA PHE A 69 17.89 0.36 -4.37
C PHE A 69 18.78 1.41 -3.70
N LEU A 70 18.18 2.44 -3.08
CA LEU A 70 18.94 3.47 -2.35
C LEU A 70 19.73 2.89 -1.17
N ILE A 71 19.15 1.93 -0.46
CA ILE A 71 19.85 1.19 0.61
C ILE A 71 21.02 0.39 0.04
N ALA A 72 20.81 -0.35 -1.05
CA ALA A 72 21.87 -1.14 -1.69
C ALA A 72 23.04 -0.27 -2.20
N CYS A 73 22.75 0.94 -2.68
CA CYS A 73 23.77 1.91 -3.09
C CYS A 73 24.44 2.65 -1.92
N GLY A 74 24.01 2.46 -0.68
CA GLY A 74 24.51 3.20 0.48
C GLY A 74 24.10 4.68 0.49
N LEU A 75 23.12 5.08 -0.32
CA LEU A 75 22.60 6.45 -0.43
C LEU A 75 21.44 6.71 0.53
N TRP A 76 21.17 5.79 1.45
CA TRP A 76 20.05 5.88 2.36
C TRP A 76 20.27 6.90 3.48
N ILE A 77 19.29 7.78 3.67
CA ILE A 77 19.33 8.79 4.73
C ILE A 77 18.62 8.21 5.97
N ALA A 78 19.38 7.77 6.97
CA ALA A 78 18.82 7.16 8.18
C ALA A 78 17.84 8.07 8.93
N ALA A 79 18.04 9.39 8.88
CA ALA A 79 17.19 10.36 9.58
C ALA A 79 15.73 10.39 9.09
N ILE A 80 15.46 10.04 7.83
CA ILE A 80 14.09 10.01 7.29
C ILE A 80 13.39 8.66 7.47
N ALA A 81 14.13 7.61 7.83
CA ALA A 81 13.61 6.24 7.95
C ALA A 81 12.35 6.10 8.81
N PRO A 82 12.22 6.79 9.97
CA PRO A 82 11.02 6.68 10.79
C PRO A 82 9.75 7.27 10.13
N PHE A 83 9.90 8.17 9.16
CA PHE A 83 8.78 8.89 8.56
C PHE A 83 8.31 8.27 7.24
N VAL A 84 9.17 7.52 6.55
CA VAL A 84 8.91 6.96 5.22
C VAL A 84 7.74 5.96 5.24
N PHE A 85 7.75 4.98 6.12
CA PHE A 85 6.69 3.97 6.19
C PHE A 85 5.33 4.53 6.67
N PRO A 86 5.27 5.40 7.70
CA PRO A 86 4.02 6.07 8.08
C PRO A 86 3.44 6.96 6.96
N ALA A 87 4.29 7.66 6.20
CA ALA A 87 3.85 8.46 5.06
C ALA A 87 3.23 7.57 3.97
N MET A 88 3.89 6.47 3.61
CA MET A 88 3.36 5.47 2.66
C MET A 88 2.05 4.85 3.16
N ALA A 89 1.94 4.54 4.46
CA ALA A 89 0.70 4.04 5.07
C ALA A 89 -0.46 5.02 4.94
N THR A 90 -0.19 6.31 5.16
CA THR A 90 -1.19 7.37 5.02
C THR A 90 -1.66 7.50 3.57
N LEU A 91 -0.74 7.47 2.60
CA LEU A 91 -1.08 7.51 1.17
C LEU A 91 -1.90 6.29 0.73
N SER A 92 -1.56 5.10 1.23
CA SER A 92 -2.37 3.88 1.04
C SER A 92 -3.78 4.09 1.59
N LEU A 93 -3.92 4.59 2.82
CA LEU A 93 -5.23 4.80 3.42
C LEU A 93 -6.09 5.80 2.64
N VAL A 94 -5.49 6.90 2.14
CA VAL A 94 -6.18 7.84 1.26
C VAL A 94 -6.68 7.14 -0.02
N THR A 95 -5.88 6.24 -0.59
CA THR A 95 -6.30 5.41 -1.74
C THR A 95 -7.51 4.54 -1.39
N ALA A 96 -7.50 3.87 -0.23
CA ALA A 96 -8.64 3.09 0.23
C ALA A 96 -9.91 3.95 0.36
N ILE A 97 -9.81 5.12 1.00
CA ILE A 97 -10.93 6.05 1.18
C ILE A 97 -11.49 6.50 -0.17
N ASN A 98 -10.63 6.82 -1.14
CA ASN A 98 -11.05 7.25 -2.47
C ASN A 98 -11.77 6.13 -3.23
N ARG A 99 -11.31 4.88 -3.11
CA ARG A 99 -11.99 3.70 -3.69
C ARG A 99 -13.36 3.49 -3.08
N ILE A 100 -13.48 3.57 -1.75
CA ILE A 100 -14.77 3.44 -1.05
C ILE A 100 -15.74 4.51 -1.53
N ARG A 101 -15.33 5.78 -1.52
CA ARG A 101 -16.18 6.91 -1.94
C ARG A 101 -16.65 6.76 -3.39
N SER A 102 -15.74 6.38 -4.29
CA SER A 102 -16.09 6.20 -5.69
C SER A 102 -16.96 4.96 -5.92
N GLY A 103 -16.85 3.91 -5.10
CA GLY A 103 -17.80 2.78 -5.11
C GLY A 103 -19.21 3.22 -4.68
N LEU A 104 -19.33 3.96 -3.57
CA LEU A 104 -20.63 4.45 -3.07
C LEU A 104 -21.35 5.37 -4.08
N ASN A 105 -20.61 6.22 -4.80
CA ASN A 105 -21.19 7.10 -5.81
C ASN A 105 -21.60 6.36 -7.10
N GLY A 106 -21.04 5.18 -7.38
CA GLY A 106 -21.37 4.37 -8.56
C GLY A 106 -22.55 3.41 -8.37
N SER A 107 -23.02 3.21 -7.13
CA SER A 107 -24.19 2.36 -6.82
C SER A 107 -25.54 3.11 -6.86
N GLY A 108 -25.56 4.31 -7.42
CA GLY A 108 -26.74 5.20 -7.45
C GLY A 108 -27.56 5.18 -8.74
N ASP A 109 -27.15 4.42 -9.76
CA ASP A 109 -27.84 4.30 -11.06
C ASP A 109 -28.48 2.91 -11.25
#